data_AF-A0A3A4VWT5-F1
#
_entry.id   AF-A0A3A4VWT5-F1
#
_cell.length_a   1.000
_cell.length_b   1.000
_cell.length_c   1.000
_cell.angle_alpha   90.00
_cell.angle_beta   90.00
_cell.angle_gamma   90.00
#
_symmetry.space_group_name_H-M   'P 1'
#
loop_
_entity.id
_entity.type
_entity.pdbx_description
1 polymer ?
#
loop_
_entity_poly.entity_id
_entity_poly.type
_entity_poly.pdbx_seq_one_letter_code
_entity_poly.pdbx_strand_id
1 'polypeptide(L)'
;MVNIGATPRKLGGILSVCLLILLLAVPAAGCQSEPPPLTLTITQPAEGDSITKSPYQVRGTVSDPKASVTVNGVRGSITPNGFYGANIELTPGENTITVVATRGTETTTRTMTVTFSTAR
;
A
#
# COMPACT_ATOMS: atom_id res chain seq x y z
N MET A 1 -74.26 9.17 -30.77
CA MET A 1 -73.04 8.55 -31.38
C MET A 1 -72.91 9.18 -32.76
N VAL A 2 -71.92 10.00 -33.08
CA VAL A 2 -70.50 9.66 -33.25
C VAL A 2 -69.67 10.94 -33.11
N ASN A 3 -68.58 10.82 -32.35
CA ASN A 3 -67.55 11.83 -32.15
C ASN A 3 -66.51 11.68 -33.27
N ILE A 4 -66.17 12.74 -34.02
CA ILE A 4 -65.09 12.71 -35.01
C ILE A 4 -64.12 13.85 -34.67
N GLY A 5 -63.01 13.44 -34.06
CA GLY A 5 -61.98 14.31 -33.51
C GLY A 5 -61.25 15.12 -34.58
N ALA A 6 -61.02 16.38 -34.24
CA ALA A 6 -60.19 17.29 -35.00
C ALA A 6 -58.69 17.00 -34.77
N THR A 7 -57.97 16.84 -35.89
CA THR A 7 -56.54 17.17 -36.14
C THR A 7 -55.42 16.66 -35.23
N PRO A 8 -54.38 16.00 -35.80
CA PRO A 8 -53.02 16.05 -35.27
C PRO A 8 -52.19 17.10 -36.02
N ARG A 9 -51.84 18.21 -35.36
CA ARG A 9 -50.72 19.09 -35.78
C ARG A 9 -49.45 18.61 -35.08
N LYS A 10 -48.41 18.36 -35.87
CA LYS A 10 -47.08 17.88 -35.47
C LYS A 10 -46.56 18.57 -34.20
N LEU A 11 -46.46 17.83 -33.10
CA LEU A 11 -45.77 18.24 -31.88
C LEU A 11 -44.39 17.55 -31.87
N GLY A 12 -43.53 17.97 -32.80
CA GLY A 12 -42.15 17.53 -32.87
C GLY A 12 -41.24 18.52 -32.16
N GLY A 13 -40.44 18.03 -31.20
CA GLY A 13 -39.22 18.72 -30.78
C GLY A 13 -39.24 19.39 -29.41
N ILE A 14 -39.56 18.66 -28.34
CA ILE A 14 -39.19 19.08 -26.97
C ILE A 14 -38.67 17.94 -26.09
N LEU A 15 -38.55 16.72 -26.61
CA LEU A 15 -37.99 15.56 -25.88
C LEU A 15 -36.51 15.29 -26.22
N SER A 16 -35.80 16.25 -26.83
CA SER A 16 -34.41 16.08 -27.29
C SER A 16 -33.35 16.66 -26.35
N VAL A 17 -33.74 17.42 -25.33
CA VAL A 17 -32.77 18.10 -24.45
C VAL A 17 -32.58 17.38 -23.10
N CYS A 18 -33.49 16.49 -22.71
CA CYS A 18 -33.32 15.63 -21.52
C CYS A 18 -32.55 14.31 -21.78
N LEU A 19 -32.06 14.09 -23.00
CA LEU A 19 -31.24 12.93 -23.38
C LEU A 19 -29.94 13.35 -24.11
N LEU A 20 -29.49 14.59 -23.90
CA LEU A 20 -28.17 15.05 -24.35
C LEU A 20 -27.23 15.43 -23.19
N ILE A 21 -27.64 15.14 -21.95
CA ILE A 21 -26.70 14.95 -20.84
C ILE A 21 -26.31 13.46 -20.79
N LEU A 22 -26.03 12.89 -21.97
CA LEU A 22 -25.22 11.70 -22.08
C LEU A 22 -23.76 12.14 -21.89
N LEU A 23 -23.47 12.60 -20.67
CA LEU A 23 -22.12 12.77 -20.12
C LEU A 23 -21.51 11.37 -19.95
N LEU A 24 -21.34 10.67 -21.06
CA LEU A 24 -20.99 9.25 -21.09
C LEU A 24 -20.11 8.97 -22.29
N ALA A 25 -18.98 9.67 -22.30
CA ALA A 25 -17.78 9.21 -22.98
C ALA A 25 -16.57 9.79 -22.23
N VAL A 26 -16.22 9.17 -21.11
CA VAL A 26 -14.81 9.09 -20.73
C VAL A 26 -14.32 7.73 -21.24
N PRO A 27 -13.90 7.57 -22.50
CA PRO A 27 -13.17 6.38 -22.90
C PRO A 27 -11.73 6.59 -22.44
N ALA A 28 -11.52 6.44 -21.14
CA ALA A 28 -10.20 6.24 -20.58
C ALA A 28 -10.30 5.18 -19.50
N ALA A 29 -10.79 4.01 -19.88
CA ALA A 29 -10.15 2.78 -19.43
C ALA A 29 -8.72 2.78 -20.03
N GLY A 30 -7.89 3.73 -19.60
CA GLY A 30 -6.47 3.44 -19.54
C GLY A 30 -6.39 2.22 -18.65
N CYS A 31 -5.95 1.10 -19.20
CA CYS A 31 -5.54 -0.04 -18.40
C CYS A 31 -4.39 0.45 -17.51
N GLN A 32 -4.70 1.10 -16.40
CA GLN A 32 -3.72 1.37 -15.36
C GLN A 32 -3.48 0.00 -14.75
N SER A 33 -2.37 -0.61 -15.13
CA SER A 33 -1.88 -1.81 -14.45
C SER A 33 -1.72 -1.47 -12.98
N GLU A 34 -2.54 -2.07 -12.12
CA GLU A 34 -2.38 -1.95 -10.68
C GLU A 34 -0.97 -2.45 -10.32
N PRO A 35 -0.18 -1.68 -9.54
CA PRO A 35 1.14 -2.14 -9.14
C PRO A 35 1.03 -3.42 -8.32
N PRO A 36 2.01 -4.34 -8.42
CA PRO A 36 1.98 -5.56 -7.62
C PRO A 36 1.96 -5.24 -6.12
N PRO A 37 1.35 -6.08 -5.27
CA PRO A 37 1.25 -5.85 -3.83
C PRO A 37 2.62 -5.61 -3.17
N LEU A 38 2.67 -4.71 -2.20
CA LEU A 38 3.85 -4.41 -1.42
C LEU A 38 4.12 -5.55 -0.41
N THR A 39 5.17 -6.32 -0.67
CA THR A 39 5.68 -7.35 0.24
C THR A 39 6.93 -6.88 0.99
N LEU A 40 7.09 -7.39 2.21
CA LEU A 40 8.15 -7.08 3.16
C LEU A 40 8.57 -8.38 3.88
N THR A 41 9.88 -8.60 3.97
CA THR A 41 10.47 -9.72 4.71
C THR A 41 11.52 -9.22 5.69
N ILE A 42 11.78 -9.97 6.75
CA ILE A 42 12.91 -9.74 7.64
C ILE A 42 13.82 -10.95 7.48
N THR A 43 15.05 -10.74 7.03
CA THR A 43 16.03 -11.81 6.80
C THR A 43 16.92 -12.01 8.02
N GLN A 44 17.21 -10.94 8.76
CA GLN A 44 17.97 -10.97 10.00
C GLN A 44 17.43 -9.88 10.95
N PRO A 45 17.17 -10.20 12.22
CA PRO A 45 17.33 -11.51 12.86
C PRO A 45 16.24 -12.51 12.42
N ALA A 46 16.37 -13.78 12.80
CA ALA A 46 15.28 -14.76 12.73
C ALA A 46 14.39 -14.64 13.99
N GLU A 47 13.16 -15.16 13.89
CA GLU A 47 12.23 -15.22 15.03
C GLU A 47 12.87 -15.99 16.20
N GLY A 48 12.90 -15.37 17.39
CA GLY A 48 13.43 -15.96 18.60
C GLY A 48 14.95 -15.88 18.77
N ASP A 49 15.67 -15.18 17.87
CA ASP A 49 17.13 -15.08 17.95
C ASP A 49 17.61 -14.46 19.26
N SER A 50 18.75 -14.98 19.75
CA SER A 50 19.50 -14.40 20.87
C SER A 50 20.60 -13.47 20.33
N ILE A 51 20.45 -12.18 20.59
CA ILE A 51 21.36 -11.12 20.17
C ILE A 51 22.28 -10.75 21.34
N THR A 52 23.56 -10.51 21.06
CA THR A 52 24.58 -10.18 22.08
C THR A 52 25.21 -8.80 21.90
N LYS A 53 24.76 -8.04 20.89
CA LYS A 53 25.26 -6.69 20.59
C LYS A 53 24.09 -5.74 20.36
N SER A 54 24.23 -4.53 20.88
CA SER A 54 23.36 -3.40 20.60
C SER A 54 24.23 -2.16 20.32
N PRO A 55 23.90 -1.31 19.34
CA PRO A 55 22.78 -1.42 18.41
C PRO A 55 22.88 -2.64 17.50
N TYR A 56 21.73 -3.17 17.08
CA TYR A 56 21.62 -4.29 16.14
C TYR A 56 21.07 -3.83 14.80
N GLN A 57 21.69 -4.29 13.71
CA GLN A 57 21.23 -3.98 12.36
C GLN A 57 20.20 -5.00 11.90
N VAL A 58 18.92 -4.61 11.88
CA VAL A 58 17.84 -5.40 11.27
C VAL A 58 17.94 -5.27 9.76
N ARG A 59 17.85 -6.39 9.05
CA ARG A 59 17.97 -6.49 7.59
C ARG A 59 16.82 -7.30 7.00
N GLY A 60 16.41 -6.95 5.79
CA GLY A 60 15.41 -7.71 5.06
C GLY A 60 15.23 -7.22 3.63
N THR A 61 14.16 -7.66 2.98
CA THR A 61 13.81 -7.20 1.63
C THR A 61 12.44 -6.55 1.59
N VAL A 62 12.30 -5.56 0.71
CA VAL A 62 11.03 -4.97 0.31
C VAL A 62 10.88 -5.12 -1.20
N SER A 63 9.68 -5.44 -1.66
CA SER A 63 9.38 -5.65 -3.09
C SER A 63 9.55 -4.40 -3.96
N ASP A 64 9.40 -3.22 -3.37
CA ASP A 64 9.55 -1.94 -4.06
C ASP A 64 10.64 -1.09 -3.38
N PRO A 65 11.81 -0.87 -4.02
CA PRO A 65 12.88 -0.07 -3.44
C PRO A 65 12.52 1.42 -3.30
N LYS A 66 11.41 1.88 -3.89
CA LYS A 66 10.89 3.25 -3.71
C LYS A 66 10.00 3.39 -2.47
N ALA A 67 9.66 2.29 -1.80
CA ALA A 67 8.94 2.34 -0.54
C ALA A 67 9.78 3.02 0.56
N SER A 68 9.14 3.46 1.64
CA SER A 68 9.84 3.78 2.89
C SER A 68 9.76 2.61 3.84
N VAL A 69 10.88 2.24 4.48
CA VAL A 69 10.93 1.21 5.52
C VAL A 69 11.36 1.82 6.85
N THR A 70 10.62 1.51 7.91
CA THR A 70 10.99 1.85 9.30
C THR A 70 11.04 0.60 10.16
N VAL A 71 12.04 0.51 11.04
CA VAL A 71 12.20 -0.56 12.04
C VAL A 71 12.11 0.07 13.42
N ASN A 72 11.11 -0.29 14.23
CA ASN A 72 10.81 0.35 15.51
C ASN A 72 10.78 1.90 15.43
N GLY A 73 10.25 2.43 14.32
CA GLY A 73 10.21 3.87 14.03
C GLY A 73 11.51 4.46 13.46
N VAL A 74 12.62 3.73 13.47
CA VAL A 74 13.89 4.16 12.86
C VAL A 74 13.85 3.95 11.36
N ARG A 75 14.09 5.00 10.57
CA ARG A 75 14.13 4.91 9.10
C ARG A 75 15.32 4.07 8.63
N GLY A 76 15.04 3.04 7.84
CA GLY A 76 16.07 2.21 7.21
C GLY A 76 16.57 2.79 5.88
N SER A 77 17.81 2.46 5.53
CA SER A 77 18.33 2.64 4.17
C SER A 77 17.85 1.49 3.30
N ILE A 78 17.49 1.76 2.04
CA ILE A 78 17.07 0.75 1.06
C ILE A 78 17.99 0.84 -0.14
N THR A 79 18.50 -0.29 -0.59
CA THR A 79 19.35 -0.41 -1.78
C THR A 79 18.49 -0.49 -3.05
N PRO A 80 19.07 -0.24 -4.25
CA PRO A 80 18.32 -0.35 -5.51
C PRO A 80 17.73 -1.74 -5.79
N ASN A 81 18.28 -2.80 -5.18
CA ASN A 81 17.77 -4.17 -5.27
C ASN A 81 16.81 -4.54 -4.13
N GLY A 82 16.29 -3.57 -3.36
CA GLY A 82 15.24 -3.78 -2.38
C GLY A 82 15.69 -4.34 -1.04
N PHE A 83 17.00 -4.42 -0.76
CA PHE A 83 17.48 -4.77 0.57
C PHE A 83 17.42 -3.54 1.46
N TYR A 84 16.82 -3.69 2.63
CA TYR A 84 16.80 -2.63 3.62
C TYR A 84 17.65 -3.00 4.84
N GLY A 85 18.11 -1.96 5.54
CA GLY A 85 18.79 -2.08 6.82
C GLY A 85 18.51 -0.90 7.73
N ALA A 86 18.26 -1.16 9.02
CA ALA A 86 18.13 -0.12 10.04
C ALA A 86 18.81 -0.58 11.34
N ASN A 87 19.52 0.33 12.00
CA ASN A 87 20.10 0.07 13.32
C ASN A 87 19.08 0.44 14.39
N ILE A 88 18.79 -0.49 15.29
CA ILE A 88 17.91 -0.27 16.43
C ILE A 88 18.66 -0.54 17.74
N GLU A 89 18.36 0.26 18.75
CA GLU A 89 18.74 -0.04 20.13
C GLU A 89 17.84 -1.15 20.67
N LEU A 90 18.42 -2.06 21.46
CA LEU A 90 17.72 -3.17 22.09
C LEU A 90 17.84 -3.02 23.61
N THR A 91 16.77 -3.33 24.33
CA THR A 91 16.78 -3.40 25.80
C THR A 91 17.09 -4.82 26.26
N PRO A 92 17.88 -5.03 27.34
CA PRO A 92 18.13 -6.38 27.84
C PRO A 92 16.83 -7.16 28.09
N GLY A 93 16.79 -8.42 27.65
CA GLY A 93 15.60 -9.27 27.69
C GLY A 93 14.88 -9.36 26.33
N GLU A 94 13.59 -9.64 26.36
CA GLU A 94 12.76 -9.79 25.17
C GLU A 94 12.51 -8.42 24.50
N ASN A 95 12.62 -8.38 23.17
CA ASN A 95 12.35 -7.21 22.35
C ASN A 95 11.44 -7.60 21.18
N THR A 96 10.35 -6.88 20.98
CA THR A 96 9.54 -6.96 19.76
C THR A 96 10.08 -5.96 18.73
N ILE A 97 10.42 -6.46 17.54
CA ILE A 97 10.84 -5.66 16.39
C ILE A 97 9.65 -5.53 15.45
N THR A 98 9.24 -4.30 15.17
CA THR A 98 8.20 -3.98 14.19
C THR A 98 8.82 -3.32 12.98
N VAL A 99 8.65 -3.93 11.81
CA VAL A 99 9.07 -3.37 10.52
C VAL A 99 7.82 -2.98 9.72
N VAL A 100 7.80 -1.73 9.27
CA VAL A 100 6.71 -1.17 8.46
C VAL A 100 7.29 -0.71 7.13
N ALA A 101 6.68 -1.14 6.04
CA ALA A 101 6.96 -0.61 4.70
C ALA A 101 5.73 0.11 4.16
N THR A 102 5.92 1.29 3.59
CA THR A 102 4.85 2.13 3.04
C THR A 102 5.18 2.57 1.63
N ARG A 103 4.21 2.45 0.73
CA ARG A 103 4.25 2.91 -0.66
C ARG A 103 2.94 3.63 -0.98
N GLY A 104 2.99 4.97 -1.08
CA GLY A 104 1.78 5.77 -1.24
C GLY A 104 0.83 5.55 -0.05
N THR A 105 -0.38 5.05 -0.31
CA THR A 105 -1.38 4.69 0.72
C THR A 105 -1.28 3.24 1.18
N GLU A 106 -0.50 2.39 0.51
CA GLU A 106 -0.34 1.00 0.86
C GLU A 106 0.71 0.84 1.96
N THR A 107 0.41 0.03 2.97
CA THR A 107 1.31 -0.26 4.09
C THR A 107 1.30 -1.76 4.38
N THR A 108 2.48 -2.32 4.62
CA THR A 108 2.65 -3.70 5.09
C THR A 108 3.52 -3.72 6.34
N THR A 109 3.17 -4.59 7.29
CA THR A 109 3.82 -4.68 8.60
C THR A 109 4.28 -6.11 8.86
N ARG A 110 5.47 -6.23 9.45
CA ARG A 110 6.02 -7.48 9.98
C ARG A 110 6.46 -7.25 11.41
N THR A 111 6.23 -8.23 12.27
CA THR A 111 6.73 -8.24 13.64
C THR A 111 7.50 -9.52 13.89
N MET A 112 8.49 -9.43 14.77
CA MET A 112 9.23 -10.58 15.28
C MET A 112 9.74 -10.32 16.68
N THR A 113 9.99 -11.38 17.43
CA THR A 113 10.54 -11.30 18.78
C THR A 113 11.99 -11.78 18.80
N VAL A 114 12.85 -11.07 19.53
CA VAL A 114 14.24 -11.47 19.80
C VAL A 114 14.57 -11.27 21.26
N THR A 115 15.61 -11.95 21.74
CA THR A 115 16.13 -11.73 23.11
C THR A 115 17.52 -11.08 23.03
N PHE A 116 17.69 -9.93 23.65
CA PHE A 116 19.00 -9.30 23.81
C PHE A 116 19.60 -9.68 25.17
N SER A 117 20.76 -10.33 25.14
CA SER A 117 21.54 -10.67 26.34
C SER A 117 22.89 -10.00 26.26
N THR A 118 23.20 -9.15 27.24
CA THR A 118 24.56 -8.62 27.40
C THR A 118 25.43 -9.78 27.86
N ALA A 119 26.32 -10.27 26.99
CA ALA A 119 27.31 -11.27 27.38
C ALA A 119 28.05 -10.74 28.61
N ARG A 120 28.08 -11.54 29.68
CA ARG A 120 28.82 -11.25 30.92
C ARG A 120 30.31 -11.46 30.73
#